data_AF-A0A496SJ15-F1
#
_entry.id   AF-A0A496SJ15-F1
#
_cell.length_a   1.000
_cell.length_b   1.000
_cell.length_c   1.000
_cell.angle_alpha   90.00
_cell.angle_beta   90.00
_cell.angle_gamma   90.00
#
_symmetry.space_group_name_H-M   'P 1'
#
loop_
_entity.id
_entity.type
_entity.pdbx_description
1 polymer ?
#
loop_
_entity_poly.entity_id
_entity_poly.type
_entity_poly.pdbx_seq_one_letter_code
_entity_poly.pdbx_strand_id
1 'polypeptide(L)' 'MKHEVVVVRCEDYGHLPEALREGLEELGGAGRFFGPAERIFLKPNLMGPHPPEEAVTTHPSLVEHMTRTIRQVG' A
#
# COMPACT_ATOMS: atom_id res chain seq x y z
N MET A 1 -23.38 8.22 5.49
CA MET A 1 -22.44 7.71 4.45
C MET A 1 -22.09 6.28 4.80
N LYS A 2 -22.09 5.37 3.83
CA LYS A 2 -21.62 4.00 4.01
C LYS A 2 -20.18 3.95 3.52
N HIS A 3 -19.25 3.54 4.38
CA HIS A 3 -17.85 3.35 3.99
C HIS A 3 -17.64 1.90 3.57
N GLU A 4 -16.97 1.69 2.45
CA GLU A 4 -16.47 0.38 2.04
C GLU A 4 -15.08 0.19 2.64
N VAL A 5 -14.89 -0.96 3.28
CA VAL A 5 -13.64 -1.33 3.95
C VAL A 5 -13.30 -2.75 3.55
N VAL A 6 -12.08 -2.96 3.10
CA VAL A 6 -11.52 -4.27 2.79
C VAL A 6 -10.44 -4.60 3.81
N VAL A 7 -10.45 -5.83 4.32
CA VAL A 7 -9.45 -6.34 5.26
C VAL A 7 -8.91 -7.63 4.68
N VAL A 8 -7.63 -7.63 4.33
CA VAL A 8 -6.90 -8.81 3.82
C VAL A 8 -5.84 -9.21 4.83
N ARG A 9 -5.71 -10.51 5.07
CA ARG A 9 -4.66 -11.06 5.95
C ARG A 9 -3.33 -11.07 5.20
N CYS A 10 -2.31 -10.48 5.81
CA CYS A 10 -0.92 -10.56 5.37
C CYS A 10 -0.13 -11.16 6.54
N GLU A 11 0.31 -12.42 6.43
CA GLU A 11 0.91 -13.13 7.57
C GLU A 11 2.25 -12.51 8.00
N ASP A 12 3.02 -12.08 7.02
CA ASP A 12 4.25 -11.32 7.18
C ASP A 12 4.48 -10.45 5.92
N TYR A 13 5.52 -9.61 5.96
CA TYR A 13 5.84 -8.72 4.82
C TYR A 13 6.35 -9.45 3.57
N GLY A 14 6.65 -10.75 3.64
CA GLY A 14 6.98 -11.59 2.49
C GLY A 14 5.77 -11.88 1.59
N HIS A 15 4.56 -11.84 2.15
CA HIS A 15 3.28 -12.04 1.45
C HIS A 15 2.58 -10.72 1.09
N LEU A 16 3.28 -9.60 1.27
CA LEU A 16 2.74 -8.26 1.07
C LEU A 16 2.29 -7.99 -0.37
N PRO A 17 3.02 -8.42 -1.43
CA PRO A 17 2.58 -8.17 -2.81
C PRO A 17 1.21 -8.77 -3.10
N GLU A 18 0.98 -10.01 -2.66
CA GLU A 18 -0.27 -10.73 -2.89
C GLU A 18 -1.42 -10.10 -2.11
N ALA A 19 -1.20 -9.82 -0.82
CA ALA A 19 -2.21 -9.20 0.04
C ALA A 19 -2.58 -7.78 -0.41
N LEU A 20 -1.59 -6.99 -0.83
CA LEU A 20 -1.81 -5.64 -1.34
C LEU A 20 -2.62 -5.66 -2.64
N ARG A 21 -2.28 -6.57 -3.57
CA ARG A 21 -3.02 -6.75 -4.83
C ARG A 21 -4.46 -7.16 -4.54
N GLU A 22 -4.68 -8.19 -3.73
CA GLU A 22 -6.03 -8.65 -3.34
C GLU A 22 -6.86 -7.51 -2.75
N GLY A 23 -6.31 -6.75 -1.79
CA GLY A 23 -7.02 -5.67 -1.16
C GLY A 23 -7.42 -4.53 -2.12
N LEU A 24 -6.56 -4.22 -3.09
CA LEU A 24 -6.86 -3.22 -4.11
C LEU A 24 -7.90 -3.71 -5.13
N GLU A 25 -7.83 -4.98 -5.55
CA GLU A 25 -8.81 -5.57 -6.47
C GLU A 25 -10.22 -5.60 -5.87
N GLU A 26 -10.36 -5.96 -4.59
CA GLU A 26 -11.64 -5.92 -3.88
C GLU A 26 -12.22 -4.49 -3.76
N LEU A 27 -11.36 -3.46 -3.84
CA LEU A 27 -11.77 -2.06 -3.90
C LEU A 27 -12.02 -1.53 -5.32
N GLY A 28 -11.95 -2.40 -6.34
CA GLY A 28 -12.13 -2.04 -7.75
C GLY A 28 -10.84 -1.77 -8.53
N GLY A 29 -9.71 -2.24 -8.01
CA GLY A 29 -8.40 -2.20 -8.65
C GLY A 29 -7.63 -0.89 -8.42
N ALA A 30 -6.32 -0.95 -8.60
CA ALA A 30 -5.44 0.21 -8.42
C ALA A 30 -5.76 1.37 -9.39
N GLY A 31 -6.22 1.06 -10.61
CA GLY A 31 -6.68 2.04 -11.61
C GLY A 31 -7.89 2.88 -11.20
N ARG A 32 -8.61 2.48 -10.15
CA ARG A 32 -9.66 3.32 -9.56
C ARG A 32 -9.09 4.53 -8.81
N PHE A 33 -7.86 4.41 -8.31
CA PHE A 33 -7.24 5.39 -7.41
C PHE A 33 -6.11 6.19 -8.07
N PHE A 34 -5.46 5.62 -9.09
CA PHE A 34 -4.29 6.18 -9.75
C PHE A 34 -4.48 6.18 -11.27
N GLY A 35 -4.08 7.25 -11.93
CA GLY A 35 -4.11 7.38 -13.39
C GLY A 35 -2.79 7.87 -14.00
N PRO A 36 -2.66 7.81 -15.34
CA PRO A 36 -1.47 8.25 -16.04
C PRO A 36 -1.22 9.75 -15.87
N ALA A 37 0.06 10.12 -15.76
CA ALA A 37 0.54 11.49 -15.58
C ALA A 37 0.09 12.20 -14.28
N GLU A 38 -0.54 11.48 -13.34
CA GLU A 38 -0.87 12.05 -12.03
C GLU A 38 0.38 12.21 -11.15
N ARG A 39 0.44 13.33 -10.42
CA ARG A 39 1.46 13.54 -9.40
C ARG A 39 0.93 13.04 -8.06
N ILE A 40 1.28 11.81 -7.71
CA ILE A 40 0.86 11.16 -6.47
C ILE A 40 1.84 11.47 -5.33
N PHE A 41 1.31 11.89 -4.18
CA PHE A 41 2.05 11.97 -2.92
C PHE A 41 1.78 10.72 -2.07
N LEU A 42 2.77 9.83 -1.98
CA LEU A 42 2.72 8.68 -1.08
C LEU A 42 3.25 9.09 0.30
N LYS A 43 2.37 9.10 1.31
CA LYS A 43 2.69 9.54 2.68
C LYS A 43 2.96 8.34 3.61
N PRO A 44 4.20 7.87 3.79
CA PRO A 44 4.51 6.93 4.86
C PRO A 44 4.30 7.58 6.22
N ASN A 45 3.84 6.82 7.22
CA ASN A 45 3.72 7.30 8.59
C ASN A 45 5.07 7.10 9.31
N LEU A 46 5.84 8.18 9.43
CA LEU A 46 7.15 8.20 10.09
C LEU A 46 7.03 8.83 11.48
N MET A 47 7.29 8.05 12.53
CA MET A 47 7.31 8.52 13.93
C MET A 47 8.72 8.89 14.41
N GLY A 48 9.76 8.30 13.82
CA GLY A 48 11.15 8.50 14.20
C GLY A 48 12.08 7.54 13.44
N PRO A 49 13.40 7.61 13.67
CA PRO A 49 14.38 6.72 13.05
C PRO A 49 14.41 5.35 13.72
N HIS A 50 13.35 4.56 13.51
CA HIS A 50 13.21 3.21 14.05
C HIS A 50 13.58 2.15 13.01
N PRO A 51 14.27 1.06 13.41
CA PRO A 51 14.49 -0.07 12.51
C PRO A 51 13.16 -0.80 12.21
N PRO A 52 13.02 -1.47 11.05
CA PRO A 52 11.76 -2.08 10.63
C PRO A 52 11.19 -3.11 11.61
N GLU A 53 12.05 -3.83 12.33
CA GLU A 53 11.69 -4.91 13.26
C GLU A 53 10.90 -4.41 14.47
N GLU A 54 11.01 -3.12 14.81
CA GLU A 54 10.23 -2.51 15.91
C GLU A 54 8.77 -2.23 15.51
N ALA A 55 8.43 -2.24 14.22
CA ALA A 55 7.07 -1.97 13.70
C ALA A 55 6.43 -0.66 14.22
N VAL A 56 7.25 0.32 14.62
CA VAL A 56 6.80 1.66 15.10
C VAL A 56 6.39 2.57 13.95
N THR A 57 7.04 2.42 12.79
CA THR A 57 6.81 3.20 11.58
C THR A 57 6.37 2.32 10.43
N THR A 58 5.84 2.90 9.36
CA THR A 58 5.47 2.16 8.15
C THR A 58 6.68 1.36 7.63
N HIS A 59 6.50 0.05 7.51
CA HIS A 59 7.55 -0.84 7.03
C HIS A 59 7.96 -0.48 5.60
N PRO A 60 9.28 -0.44 5.28
CA PRO A 60 9.76 0.01 3.97
C PRO A 60 9.24 -0.83 2.80
N SER A 61 9.05 -2.14 2.98
CA SER A 61 8.47 -3.02 1.95
C SER A 61 7.08 -2.54 1.49
N LEU A 62 6.24 -2.02 2.39
CA LEU A 62 4.92 -1.50 2.01
C LEU A 62 5.04 -0.24 1.15
N VAL A 63 5.96 0.65 1.50
CA VAL A 63 6.23 1.86 0.71
C VAL A 63 6.71 1.48 -0.68
N GLU A 64 7.64 0.53 -0.79
CA GLU A 64 8.16 0.05 -2.06
C GLU A 64 7.06 -0.56 -2.94
N HIS A 65 6.29 -1.52 -2.42
CA HIS A 65 5.27 -2.23 -3.21
C HIS A 65 4.11 -1.32 -3.61
N MET A 66 3.70 -0.39 -2.75
CA MET A 66 2.72 0.63 -3.12
C MET A 66 3.27 1.56 -4.22
N THR A 67 4.53 1.99 -4.10
CA THR A 67 5.18 2.81 -5.14
C THR A 67 5.23 2.08 -6.48
N ARG A 68 5.57 0.78 -6.48
CA ARG A 68 5.57 -0.05 -7.70
C ARG A 68 4.17 -0.15 -8.30
N THR A 69 3.15 -0.37 -7.47
CA THR A 69 1.75 -0.45 -7.90
C THR A 69 1.30 0.85 -8.56
N ILE A 70 1.58 2.00 -7.93
CA ILE A 70 1.25 3.32 -8.50
C ILE A 70 1.91 3.51 -9.86
N ARG A 71 3.20 3.16 -10.00
CA ARG A 71 3.98 3.29 -11.24
C ARG A 71 3.58 2.31 -12.35
N GLN A 72 2.87 1.23 -12.04
CA GLN A 72 2.41 0.28 -13.05
C GLN A 72 1.12 0.73 -13.73
N VAL A 73 0.30 1.50 -13.02
CA VAL A 73 -1.00 1.99 -13.48
C VAL A 73 -0.88 3.39 -14.09
N GLY A 74 0.06 4.20 -13.60
CA GLY A 74 0.31 5.58 -14.04
C GLY A 74 1.56 5.76 -14.90
#